data_AF-A9G943-F1
#
_entry.id   AF-A9G943-F1
#
_cell.length_a   1.000
_cell.length_b   1.000
_cell.length_c   1.000
_cell.angle_alpha   90.00
_cell.angle_beta   90.00
_cell.angle_gamma   90.00
#
_symmetry.space_group_name_H-M   'P 1'
#
loop_
_entity.id
_entity.type
_entity.pdbx_description
1 polymer ?
#
loop_
_entity_poly.entity_id
_entity_poly.type
_entity_poly.pdbx_seq_one_letter_code
_entity_poly.pdbx_strand_id
1 'polypeptide(L)'
;MTEMREVFFPYCLKRQPDGRYAILNRRYKPVGLFTGGWVKYDGLPVLVDLRVTPSMAASVSWDHNPKLDEIFLYDDGCVPTASTEAMAAYLDRVGRMMKWKIRGEMPRKDVDPGSRDREHDE
;
A
#
# COMPACT_ATOMS: atom_id res chain seq x y z
N MET A 1 -11.58 14.55 -11.75
CA MET A 1 -10.11 14.70 -11.57
C MET A 1 -9.70 13.80 -10.41
N THR A 2 -8.57 13.11 -10.48
CA THR A 2 -8.09 12.24 -9.38
C THR A 2 -7.29 13.08 -8.39
N GLU A 3 -7.55 12.92 -7.10
CA GLU A 3 -6.83 13.65 -6.05
C GLU A 3 -5.51 12.93 -5.70
N MET A 4 -4.47 13.68 -5.34
CA MET A 4 -3.15 13.10 -4.99
C MET A 4 -3.22 12.05 -3.88
N ARG A 5 -4.07 12.27 -2.87
CA ARG A 5 -4.30 11.31 -1.78
C ARG A 5 -4.81 9.95 -2.30
N GLU A 6 -5.57 9.93 -3.38
CA GLU A 6 -6.16 8.70 -3.91
C GLU A 6 -5.11 7.76 -4.53
N VAL A 7 -3.92 8.30 -4.83
CA VAL A 7 -2.81 7.58 -5.47
C VAL A 7 -1.67 7.31 -4.50
N PHE A 8 -1.33 8.28 -3.65
CA PHE A 8 -0.11 8.28 -2.85
C PHE A 8 -0.33 8.02 -1.36
N PHE A 9 -1.55 8.12 -0.85
CA PHE A 9 -1.82 7.71 0.53
C PHE A 9 -2.17 6.23 0.58
N PRO A 10 -1.51 5.44 1.45
CA PRO A 10 -1.99 4.13 1.83
C PRO A 10 -3.46 4.19 2.27
N TYR A 11 -4.30 3.49 1.54
CA TYR A 11 -5.73 3.36 1.81
C TYR A 11 -6.03 2.07 2.57
N CYS A 12 -5.54 0.93 2.07
CA CYS A 12 -5.69 -0.33 2.78
C CYS A 12 -4.51 -1.27 2.55
N LEU A 13 -4.41 -2.26 3.44
CA LEU A 13 -3.59 -3.45 3.24
C LEU A 13 -4.52 -4.60 2.86
N LYS A 14 -4.22 -5.28 1.76
CA LYS A 14 -4.99 -6.42 1.27
C LYS A 14 -4.15 -7.68 1.28
N ARG A 15 -4.57 -8.66 2.06
CA ARG A 15 -3.90 -9.97 2.16
C ARG A 15 -4.14 -10.76 0.88
N GLN A 16 -3.07 -11.35 0.35
CA GLN A 16 -3.10 -12.24 -0.81
C GLN A 16 -3.22 -13.71 -0.37
N PRO A 17 -3.59 -14.65 -1.27
CA PRO A 17 -3.70 -16.07 -0.93
C PRO A 17 -2.43 -16.69 -0.34
N ASP A 18 -1.25 -16.16 -0.70
CA ASP A 18 0.04 -16.59 -0.16
C ASP A 18 0.36 -16.01 1.24
N GLY A 19 -0.54 -15.20 1.78
CA GLY A 19 -0.45 -14.59 3.11
C GLY A 19 0.30 -13.26 3.16
N ARG A 20 0.94 -12.82 2.07
CA ARG A 20 1.59 -11.49 1.97
C ARG A 20 0.55 -10.39 1.77
N TYR A 21 0.94 -9.15 1.99
CA TYR A 21 0.08 -7.98 1.88
C TYR A 21 0.49 -7.09 0.71
N ALA A 22 -0.50 -6.64 -0.06
CA ALA A 22 -0.37 -5.49 -0.94
C ALA A 22 -0.78 -4.23 -0.16
N ILE A 23 0.05 -3.17 -0.20
CA ILE A 23 -0.32 -1.86 0.33
C ILE A 23 -0.91 -1.04 -0.82
N LEU A 24 -2.19 -0.71 -0.73
CA LEU A 24 -2.98 -0.16 -1.82
C LEU A 24 -3.41 1.27 -1.55
N ASN A 25 -3.58 2.04 -2.62
CA ASN A 25 -4.19 3.36 -2.62
C ASN A 25 -5.73 3.29 -2.77
N ARG A 26 -6.43 4.42 -2.77
CA ARG A 26 -7.92 4.47 -2.80
C ARG A 26 -8.50 3.82 -4.06
N ARG A 27 -7.71 3.72 -5.13
CA ARG A 27 -8.07 3.07 -6.40
C ARG A 27 -7.73 1.58 -6.44
N TYR A 28 -7.39 0.99 -5.29
CA TYR A 28 -6.99 -0.41 -5.14
C TYR A 28 -5.78 -0.79 -6.01
N LYS A 29 -4.85 0.15 -6.22
CA LYS A 29 -3.56 -0.08 -6.88
C LYS A 29 -2.44 0.00 -5.84
N PRO A 30 -1.30 -0.67 -6.04
CA PRO A 30 -0.13 -0.44 -5.21
C PRO A 30 0.14 1.06 -5.03
N VAL A 31 0.46 1.49 -3.80
CA VAL A 31 0.73 2.90 -3.52
C VAL A 31 1.80 3.44 -4.48
N GLY A 32 1.53 4.59 -5.10
CA GLY A 32 2.38 5.19 -6.13
C GLY A 32 2.10 4.74 -7.57
N LEU A 33 1.29 3.69 -7.79
CA LEU A 33 0.88 3.28 -9.13
C LEU A 33 -0.40 4.02 -9.57
N PHE A 34 -0.31 4.78 -10.67
CA PHE A 34 -1.42 5.52 -11.26
C PHE A 34 -1.75 4.97 -12.67
N THR A 35 -2.73 4.07 -12.73
CA THR A 35 -3.19 3.47 -13.99
C THR A 35 -4.70 3.22 -13.97
N GLY A 36 -5.34 3.29 -15.14
CA GLY A 36 -6.75 2.92 -15.31
C GLY A 36 -6.97 1.41 -15.49
N GLY A 37 -5.93 0.64 -15.81
CA GLY A 37 -6.03 -0.80 -16.07
C GLY A 37 -6.26 -1.65 -14.81
N TRP A 38 -6.79 -2.85 -14.99
CA TRP A 38 -6.82 -3.86 -13.92
C TRP A 38 -5.39 -4.29 -13.55
N VAL A 39 -5.11 -4.46 -12.26
CA VAL A 39 -3.77 -4.84 -11.76
C VAL A 39 -3.92 -6.10 -10.93
N LYS A 40 -3.19 -7.16 -11.31
CA LYS A 40 -2.98 -8.35 -10.47
C LYS A 40 -1.73 -8.12 -9.64
N TYR A 41 -1.82 -8.34 -8.32
CA TYR A 41 -0.70 -8.04 -7.42
C TYR A 41 0.40 -9.11 -7.45
N ASP A 42 0.04 -10.37 -7.68
CA ASP A 42 0.95 -11.53 -7.62
C ASP A 42 2.11 -11.46 -8.65
N GLY A 43 1.95 -10.66 -9.71
CA GLY A 43 2.99 -10.44 -10.72
C GLY A 43 3.91 -9.25 -10.44
N LEU A 44 3.70 -8.52 -9.34
CA LEU A 44 4.42 -7.28 -9.03
C LEU A 44 5.27 -7.43 -7.76
N PRO A 45 6.44 -6.77 -7.68
CA PRO A 45 7.31 -6.78 -6.50
C PRO A 45 6.78 -5.85 -5.39
N VAL A 46 5.48 -5.92 -5.10
CA VAL A 46 4.75 -5.02 -4.19
C VAL A 46 4.17 -5.73 -2.97
N LEU A 47 4.28 -7.07 -2.94
CA LEU A 47 3.78 -7.89 -1.84
C LEU A 47 4.82 -8.02 -0.74
N VAL A 48 4.42 -7.70 0.49
CA VAL A 48 5.30 -7.71 1.68
C VAL A 48 4.80 -8.69 2.74
N ASP A 49 5.71 -9.40 3.40
CA ASP A 49 5.40 -10.23 4.57
C ASP A 49 5.55 -9.41 5.87
N LEU A 50 4.41 -9.11 6.53
CA LEU A 50 4.32 -8.19 7.68
C LEU A 50 3.97 -8.87 9.01
N ARG A 51 3.69 -10.19 9.05
CA ARG A 51 3.14 -10.91 10.23
C ARG A 51 2.11 -10.13 11.05
N VAL A 52 1.08 -9.62 10.37
CA VAL A 52 0.02 -8.83 11.01
C VAL A 52 -0.80 -9.72 11.96
N THR A 53 -0.97 -9.26 13.20
CA THR A 53 -1.88 -9.88 14.18
C THR A 53 -3.21 -9.14 14.24
N PRO A 54 -4.29 -9.75 14.77
CA PRO A 54 -5.59 -9.07 14.91
C PRO A 54 -5.50 -7.76 15.71
N SER A 55 -4.67 -7.72 16.76
CA SER A 55 -4.44 -6.50 17.56
C SER A 55 -3.73 -5.41 16.75
N MET A 56 -2.73 -5.78 15.94
CA MET A 56 -2.07 -4.84 15.03
C MET A 56 -3.06 -4.28 13.99
N ALA A 57 -3.87 -5.14 13.37
CA ALA A 57 -4.89 -4.75 12.40
C ALA A 57 -5.88 -3.73 13.01
N ALA A 58 -6.47 -4.07 14.17
CA ALA A 58 -7.40 -3.18 14.86
C ALA A 58 -6.76 -1.84 15.29
N SER A 59 -5.45 -1.84 15.58
CA SER A 59 -4.74 -0.63 16.01
C SER A 59 -4.53 0.41 14.90
N VAL A 60 -4.58 -0.01 13.64
CA VAL A 60 -4.41 0.87 12.46
C VAL A 60 -5.69 0.97 11.61
N SER A 61 -6.66 0.08 11.78
CA SER A 61 -7.93 0.15 11.05
C SER A 61 -8.75 1.35 11.51
N TRP A 62 -9.38 2.07 10.59
CA TRP A 62 -10.18 3.26 10.90
C TRP A 62 -11.39 2.94 11.79
N ASP A 63 -11.94 1.73 11.65
CA ASP A 63 -13.09 1.17 12.37
C ASP A 63 -12.68 0.21 13.51
N HIS A 64 -11.38 0.12 13.82
CA HIS A 64 -10.82 -0.80 14.81
C HIS A 64 -11.10 -2.30 14.54
N ASN A 65 -11.29 -2.68 13.28
CA ASN A 65 -11.60 -4.04 12.88
C ASN A 65 -10.37 -4.98 13.00
N PRO A 66 -10.50 -6.14 13.66
CA PRO A 66 -9.40 -7.10 13.82
C PRO A 66 -9.20 -8.02 12.61
N LYS A 67 -10.02 -7.91 11.55
CA LYS A 67 -9.91 -8.74 10.35
C LYS A 67 -8.57 -8.52 9.64
N LEU A 68 -8.02 -9.59 9.09
CA LEU A 68 -6.69 -9.60 8.47
C LEU A 68 -6.73 -9.50 6.95
N ASP A 69 -7.89 -9.70 6.32
CA ASP A 69 -8.01 -9.78 4.86
C ASP A 69 -7.88 -8.41 4.20
N GLU A 70 -8.56 -7.41 4.75
CA GLU A 70 -8.53 -6.02 4.32
C GLU A 70 -8.50 -5.11 5.55
N ILE A 71 -7.44 -4.30 5.67
CA ILE A 71 -7.22 -3.39 6.79
C ILE A 71 -7.22 -1.98 6.23
N PHE A 72 -8.28 -1.21 6.50
CA PHE A 72 -8.47 0.13 5.93
C PHE A 72 -7.96 1.21 6.88
N LEU A 73 -7.10 2.11 6.40
CA LEU A 73 -6.51 3.20 7.21
C LEU A 73 -7.42 4.44 7.28
N TYR A 74 -8.29 4.59 6.29
CA TYR A 74 -9.35 5.59 6.22
C TYR A 74 -10.47 5.11 5.30
N ASP A 75 -11.59 5.82 5.30
CA ASP A 75 -12.75 5.58 4.43
C ASP A 75 -13.35 6.92 3.93
N ASP A 76 -14.56 6.86 3.38
CA ASP A 76 -15.26 8.07 2.91
C ASP A 76 -15.80 8.94 4.07
N GLY A 77 -15.96 8.39 5.27
CA GLY A 77 -16.35 9.13 6.48
C GLY A 77 -15.19 9.80 7.20
N CYS A 78 -13.94 9.38 6.96
CA CYS A 78 -12.73 9.94 7.58
C CYS A 78 -11.63 10.29 6.57
N VAL A 79 -12.02 10.96 5.47
CA VAL A 79 -11.10 11.41 4.42
C VAL A 79 -9.96 12.26 5.03
N PRO A 80 -8.68 11.89 4.87
CA PRO A 80 -7.57 12.57 5.54
C PRO A 80 -7.49 14.07 5.26
N THR A 81 -7.90 14.52 4.07
CA THR A 81 -7.85 15.93 3.67
C THR A 81 -9.12 16.73 3.98
N ALA A 82 -10.15 16.11 4.59
CA ALA A 82 -11.40 16.79 4.89
C ALA A 82 -11.30 17.71 6.12
N SER A 83 -10.42 17.38 7.08
CA SER A 83 -10.15 18.23 8.23
C SER A 83 -8.77 17.93 8.85
N THR A 84 -8.30 18.81 9.72
CA THR A 84 -7.06 18.62 10.49
C THR A 84 -7.14 17.37 11.36
N GLU A 85 -8.29 17.12 12.00
CA GLU A 85 -8.54 15.97 12.86
C GLU A 85 -8.51 14.66 12.07
N ALA A 86 -9.10 14.66 10.86
CA ALA A 86 -9.06 13.50 9.97
C ALA A 86 -7.64 13.19 9.52
N MET A 87 -6.84 14.21 9.16
CA MET A 87 -5.43 14.04 8.82
C MET A 87 -4.63 13.48 10.00
N ALA A 88 -4.83 14.04 11.20
CA ALA A 88 -4.12 13.62 12.40
C ALA A 88 -4.41 12.14 12.75
N ALA A 89 -5.68 11.73 12.72
CA ALA A 89 -6.06 10.34 12.97
C ALA A 89 -5.48 9.38 11.93
N TYR A 90 -5.48 9.78 10.64
CA TYR A 90 -4.87 9.01 9.57
C TYR A 90 -3.35 8.87 9.76
N LEU A 91 -2.64 9.97 10.02
CA LEU A 91 -1.18 9.96 10.21
C LEU A 91 -0.77 9.15 11.45
N ASP A 92 -1.56 9.12 12.51
CA ASP A 92 -1.32 8.26 13.67
C ASP A 92 -1.39 6.78 13.28
N ARG A 93 -2.42 6.35 12.54
CA ARG A 93 -2.54 4.97 12.02
C ARG A 93 -1.36 4.60 11.10
N VAL A 94 -1.01 5.49 10.18
CA VAL A 94 0.17 5.31 9.31
C VAL A 94 1.44 5.22 10.14
N GLY A 95 1.63 6.09 11.12
CA GLY A 95 2.80 6.11 12.00
C GLY A 95 2.94 4.81 12.82
N ARG A 96 1.83 4.20 13.25
CA ARG A 96 1.83 2.88 13.88
C ARG A 96 2.21 1.78 12.88
N MET A 97 1.61 1.80 11.68
CA MET A 97 1.91 0.84 10.60
C MET A 97 3.37 0.90 10.15
N MET A 98 3.95 2.09 10.01
CA MET A 98 5.34 2.28 9.57
C MET A 98 6.39 1.69 10.53
N LYS A 99 6.00 1.34 11.77
CA LYS A 99 6.88 0.68 12.75
C LYS A 99 6.95 -0.84 12.57
N TRP A 100 6.05 -1.42 11.76
CA TRP A 100 6.02 -2.86 11.51
C TRP A 100 7.26 -3.32 10.75
N LYS A 101 7.59 -4.61 10.86
CA LYS A 101 8.78 -5.19 10.24
C LYS A 101 8.39 -6.02 9.02
N ILE A 102 9.09 -5.81 7.92
CA ILE A 102 8.99 -6.64 6.71
C ILE A 102 9.96 -7.81 6.85
N ARG A 103 9.51 -9.02 6.49
CA ARG A 103 10.35 -10.22 6.48
C ARG A 103 10.85 -10.53 5.09
N GLY A 104 12.18 -10.64 4.98
CA GLY A 104 12.85 -10.90 3.72
C GLY A 104 12.79 -9.69 2.80
N GLU A 105 13.88 -9.47 2.06
CA GLU A 105 13.80 -8.71 0.83
C GLU A 105 13.56 -9.71 -0.29
N MET A 106 12.74 -9.36 -1.30
CA MET A 106 12.81 -10.14 -2.53
C MET A 106 14.25 -10.03 -3.05
N PRO A 107 14.90 -11.16 -3.41
CA PRO A 107 16.22 -11.09 -4.00
C PRO A 107 16.15 -10.12 -5.18
N ARG A 108 17.09 -9.16 -5.23
CA ARG A 108 17.24 -8.29 -6.40
C ARG A 108 17.38 -9.23 -7.61
N LYS A 109 16.34 -9.33 -8.43
CA LYS A 109 16.55 -9.74 -9.82
C LYS A 109 17.36 -8.59 -10.39
N ASP A 110 18.58 -8.87 -10.81
CA ASP A 110 19.54 -7.91 -11.30
C ASP A 110 18.84 -6.91 -12.22
N VAL A 111 18.62 -5.69 -11.73
CA VAL A 111 18.31 -4.57 -12.59
C VAL A 111 19.63 -4.32 -13.29
N ASP A 112 19.79 -4.90 -14.48
CA ASP A 112 20.94 -4.62 -15.34
C ASP A 112 20.97 -3.10 -15.57
N PRO A 113 21.94 -2.36 -15.02
CA PRO A 113 22.07 -0.94 -15.27
C PRO A 113 22.57 -0.65 -16.71
N GLY A 114 22.80 -1.70 -17.51
CA GLY A 114 23.43 -1.68 -18.83
C GLY A 114 22.50 -1.67 -20.04
N SER A 115 21.18 -1.71 -19.90
CA SER A 115 20.28 -1.49 -21.06
C SER A 115 20.15 0.01 -21.37
N ARG A 116 21.28 0.66 -21.70
CA ARG A 116 21.25 1.89 -22.47
C ARG A 116 20.94 1.52 -23.91
N ASP A 117 19.86 2.11 -24.39
CA ASP A 117 19.50 2.33 -25.79
C ASP A 117 20.71 2.23 -26.73
N ARG A 118 20.87 1.07 -27.36
CA ARG A 118 21.47 1.00 -28.70
C ARG A 118 20.32 0.94 -29.66
N GLU A 119 19.88 2.10 -30.14
CA GLU A 119 19.22 2.27 -31.42
C GLU A 119 18.98 3.77 -31.64
N HIS A 120 19.95 4.42 -32.29
CA HIS A 120 19.76 5.34 -33.41
C HIS A 120 21.10 5.99 -33.74
N ASP A 121 21.89 5.27 -34.53
CA ASP A 121 22.83 5.86 -35.49
C ASP A 121 22.65 5.07 -36.79
N GLU A 122 21.84 5.63 -37.69
CA GLU A 122 21.93 5.54 -39.15
C GLU A 122 21.05 6.63 -39.77
#